data_AF-A0A918KYA5-F1
#
_entry.id   AF-A0A918KYA5-F1
#
_cell.length_a   1.000
_cell.length_b   1.000
_cell.length_c   1.000
_cell.angle_alpha   90.00
_cell.angle_beta   90.00
_cell.angle_gamma   90.00
#
_symmetry.space_group_name_H-M   'P 1'
#
loop_
_entity.id
_entity.type
_entity.pdbx_description
1 polymer ?
#
loop_
_entity_poly.entity_id
_entity_poly.type
_entity_poly.pdbx_seq_one_letter_code
_entity_poly.pdbx_strand_id
1 'polypeptide(L)'
;MTSHTSTPSEGALLVISAHAGDFVWRDGLALDEIKALRRTEATNAAAPLGAEIEFLDAGDYPLLETPELVDRIVRVYREVHPAVVLTHTLADPYNGDHPAAARMALQARVPAQAVGYDAPGEPLGAPPVFFCEPHQPEQCDFKPNVLLDITPVFDKKRKAMRNAGPHLGLSHGTMGEAYVRLYPQTTGVPA
;
A
#
# COMPACT_ATOMS: atom_id res chain seq x y z
N MET A 1 1.61 -0.52 26.14
CA MET A 1 0.92 0.58 25.45
C MET A 1 -0.27 -0.02 24.74
N THR A 2 -1.47 0.43 25.08
CA THR A 2 -2.73 -0.05 24.52
C THR A 2 -2.84 0.38 23.05
N SER A 3 -2.82 -0.55 22.11
CA SER A 3 -3.14 -0.27 20.71
C SER A 3 -4.63 0.05 20.62
N HIS A 4 -4.96 1.29 20.32
CA HIS A 4 -6.29 1.64 19.85
C HIS A 4 -6.38 1.23 18.37
N THR A 5 -6.85 0.02 18.09
CA THR A 5 -7.37 -0.33 16.77
C THR A 5 -8.87 -0.03 16.80
N SER A 6 -9.26 1.05 16.12
CA SER A 6 -10.66 1.28 15.79
C SER A 6 -11.03 0.31 14.68
N THR A 7 -12.10 -0.47 14.87
CA THR A 7 -12.70 -1.23 13.77
C THR A 7 -12.98 -0.28 12.60
N PRO A 8 -12.49 -0.58 11.38
CA PRO A 8 -12.68 0.30 10.24
C PRO A 8 -14.18 0.49 10.00
N SER A 9 -14.58 1.72 9.67
CA SER A 9 -15.97 1.98 9.28
C SER A 9 -16.35 1.21 8.00
N GLU A 10 -17.62 0.83 7.86
CA GLU A 10 -18.12 0.11 6.68
C GLU A 10 -17.80 0.92 5.40
N GLY A 11 -16.96 0.37 4.52
CA GLY A 11 -16.46 1.07 3.32
C GLY A 11 -15.12 1.82 3.48
N ALA A 12 -14.44 1.68 4.62
CA ALA A 12 -13.11 2.26 4.83
C ALA A 12 -12.03 1.51 4.01
N LEU A 13 -11.21 2.29 3.29
CA LEU A 13 -9.96 1.80 2.73
C LEU A 13 -8.92 1.72 3.86
N LEU A 14 -8.44 0.53 4.19
CA LEU A 14 -7.27 0.37 5.07
C LEU A 14 -6.01 0.24 4.22
N VAL A 15 -5.05 1.14 4.44
CA VAL A 15 -3.69 1.00 3.92
C VAL A 15 -2.82 0.34 4.99
N ILE A 16 -2.19 -0.78 4.65
CA ILE A 16 -1.17 -1.41 5.49
C ILE A 16 0.19 -1.02 4.93
N SER A 17 0.95 -0.21 5.67
CA SER A 17 2.33 0.09 5.32
C SER A 17 3.26 -0.81 6.11
N ALA A 18 4.12 -1.54 5.42
CA ALA A 18 5.15 -2.35 6.07
C ALA A 18 6.12 -1.46 6.88
N HIS A 19 6.45 -0.27 6.37
CA HIS A 19 7.38 0.67 7.00
C HIS A 19 6.97 2.13 6.71
N ALA A 20 7.66 3.08 7.33
CA ALA A 20 7.41 4.49 7.10
C ALA A 20 8.22 5.02 5.87
N GLY A 21 9.34 4.41 5.52
CA GLY A 21 10.19 4.83 4.39
C GLY A 21 11.50 5.40 4.92
N ASP A 22 12.23 4.58 5.65
CA ASP A 22 13.31 5.00 6.55
C ASP A 22 14.62 5.25 5.78
N PHE A 23 14.66 4.85 4.51
CA PHE A 23 15.79 5.07 3.61
C PHE A 23 15.98 6.54 3.20
N VAL A 24 15.03 7.45 3.45
CA VAL A 24 15.27 8.88 3.20
C VAL A 24 16.18 9.45 4.28
N TRP A 25 17.48 9.18 4.14
CA TRP A 25 18.55 9.90 4.82
C TRP A 25 18.56 11.36 4.37
N ARG A 26 17.75 12.20 5.03
CA ARG A 26 17.92 13.65 4.99
C ARG A 26 18.67 14.11 6.24
N ASP A 27 19.76 14.83 5.98
CA ASP A 27 20.33 15.84 6.87
C ASP A 27 20.69 15.42 8.31
N GLY A 28 21.00 14.14 8.55
CA GLY A 28 21.50 13.66 9.85
C GLY A 28 20.44 13.42 10.92
N LEU A 29 19.17 13.28 10.54
CA LEU A 29 18.09 12.92 11.45
C LEU A 29 18.25 11.49 12.00
N ALA A 30 17.82 11.28 13.24
CA ALA A 30 17.73 9.94 13.82
C ALA A 30 16.59 9.14 13.18
N LEU A 31 16.72 7.81 13.18
CA LEU A 31 15.75 6.89 12.57
C LEU A 31 14.31 7.12 13.07
N ASP A 32 14.12 7.33 14.37
CA ASP A 32 12.80 7.57 14.96
C ASP A 32 12.17 8.89 14.48
N GLU A 33 12.98 9.90 14.20
CA GLU A 33 12.52 11.18 13.64
C GLU A 33 12.05 11.00 12.19
N ILE A 34 12.79 10.21 11.41
CA ILE A 34 12.43 9.84 10.03
C ILE A 34 11.10 9.07 10.04
N LYS A 35 10.97 8.06 10.89
CA LYS A 35 9.73 7.27 11.05
C LYS A 35 8.54 8.14 11.42
N ALA A 36 8.70 9.06 12.37
CA ALA A 36 7.64 9.98 12.80
C ALA A 36 7.20 10.92 11.67
N LEU A 37 8.16 11.49 10.94
CA LEU A 37 7.91 12.35 9.78
C LEU A 37 7.15 11.60 8.68
N ARG A 38 7.68 10.44 8.29
CA ARG A 38 7.09 9.58 7.26
C ARG A 38 5.69 9.09 7.61
N ARG A 39 5.46 8.72 8.88
CA ARG A 39 4.13 8.37 9.40
C ARG A 39 3.15 9.53 9.25
N THR A 40 3.60 10.75 9.56
CA THR A 40 2.78 11.96 9.41
C THR A 40 2.41 12.20 7.94
N GLU A 41 3.37 12.07 7.02
CA GLU A 41 3.12 12.20 5.58
C GLU A 41 2.14 11.15 5.04
N ALA A 42 2.33 9.89 5.42
CA ALA A 42 1.46 8.79 5.00
C ALA A 42 0.03 8.97 5.54
N THR A 43 -0.13 9.35 6.82
CA THR A 43 -1.43 9.71 7.40
C THR A 43 -2.09 10.89 6.67
N ASN A 44 -1.31 11.93 6.36
CA ASN A 44 -1.79 13.08 5.59
C ASN A 44 -2.17 12.71 4.16
N ALA A 45 -1.51 11.72 3.55
CA ALA A 45 -1.86 11.20 2.22
C ALA A 45 -3.13 10.34 2.25
N ALA A 46 -3.37 9.58 3.33
CA ALA A 46 -4.56 8.77 3.53
C ALA A 46 -5.84 9.62 3.71
N ALA A 47 -5.74 10.76 4.41
CA ALA A 47 -6.90 11.59 4.75
C ALA A 47 -7.73 12.08 3.53
N PRO A 48 -7.14 12.65 2.45
CA PRO A 48 -7.89 12.99 1.22
C PRO A 48 -8.59 11.82 0.53
N LEU A 49 -8.10 10.59 0.74
CA LEU A 49 -8.68 9.37 0.19
C LEU A 49 -9.83 8.85 1.05
N GLY A 50 -10.01 9.37 2.28
CA GLY A 50 -10.94 8.80 3.26
C GLY A 50 -10.47 7.44 3.76
N ALA A 51 -9.16 7.20 3.75
CA ALA A 51 -8.55 5.93 4.14
C ALA A 51 -8.06 5.97 5.58
N GLU A 52 -8.21 4.85 6.27
CA GLU A 52 -7.49 4.54 7.50
C GLU A 52 -6.12 3.93 7.14
N ILE A 53 -5.14 4.07 8.03
CA ILE A 53 -3.80 3.54 7.79
C ILE A 53 -3.24 2.88 9.05
N GLU A 54 -2.73 1.67 8.88
CA GLU A 54 -1.98 0.94 9.90
C GLU A 54 -0.53 0.77 9.45
N PHE A 55 0.40 0.91 10.38
CA PHE A 55 1.83 0.74 10.13
C PHE A 55 2.34 -0.47 10.91
N LEU A 56 2.91 -1.44 10.20
CA LEU A 56 3.46 -2.64 10.83
C LEU A 56 4.84 -2.39 11.46
N ASP A 57 5.56 -1.37 10.99
CA ASP A 57 6.92 -1.03 11.42
C ASP A 57 7.92 -2.19 11.30
N ALA A 58 7.88 -2.86 10.14
CA ALA A 58 8.61 -4.07 9.80
C ALA A 58 10.04 -3.82 9.27
N GLY A 59 10.46 -2.56 9.16
CA GLY A 59 11.70 -2.17 8.50
C GLY A 59 11.62 -2.18 6.96
N ASP A 60 12.65 -1.65 6.32
CA ASP A 60 12.86 -1.65 4.86
C ASP A 60 14.33 -1.88 4.51
N TYR A 61 14.58 -2.34 3.28
CA TYR A 61 15.92 -2.59 2.73
C TYR A 61 16.85 -3.44 3.64
N PRO A 62 16.43 -4.65 4.06
CA PRO A 62 15.31 -5.41 3.51
C PRO A 62 14.08 -5.50 4.43
N LEU A 63 12.89 -5.49 3.82
CA LEU A 63 11.66 -5.99 4.43
C LEU A 63 11.73 -7.53 4.52
N LEU A 64 11.83 -8.05 5.74
CA LEU A 64 11.94 -9.48 5.97
C LEU A 64 10.55 -10.12 6.14
N GLU A 65 10.30 -11.19 5.39
CA GLU A 65 9.13 -12.02 5.58
C GLU A 65 9.29 -12.87 6.84
N THR A 66 8.44 -12.62 7.84
CA THR A 66 8.44 -13.40 9.08
C THR A 66 7.06 -13.97 9.39
N PRO A 67 6.98 -15.12 10.09
CA PRO A 67 5.70 -15.67 10.54
C PRO A 67 4.87 -14.68 11.36
N GLU A 68 5.51 -13.84 12.17
CA GLU A 68 4.85 -12.85 13.01
C GLU A 68 4.20 -11.74 12.18
N LEU A 69 4.85 -11.29 11.11
CA LEU A 69 4.27 -10.30 10.20
C LEU A 69 3.11 -10.87 9.39
N VAL A 70 3.25 -12.11 8.91
CA VAL A 70 2.15 -12.82 8.22
C VAL A 70 0.97 -12.96 9.16
N ASP A 71 1.18 -13.41 10.40
CA ASP A 71 0.14 -13.55 11.43
C ASP A 71 -0.55 -12.22 11.78
N ARG A 72 0.20 -11.10 11.83
CA ARG A 72 -0.40 -9.78 11.96
C ARG A 72 -1.33 -9.44 10.79
N ILE A 73 -0.91 -9.71 9.56
CA ILE A 73 -1.75 -9.48 8.37
C ILE A 73 -2.99 -10.41 8.38
N VAL A 74 -2.87 -11.64 8.89
CA VAL A 74 -4.04 -12.54 9.09
C VAL A 74 -5.08 -11.88 9.98
N ARG A 75 -4.66 -11.32 11.12
CA ARG A 75 -5.58 -10.64 12.04
C ARG A 75 -6.22 -9.42 11.39
N VAL A 76 -5.46 -8.62 10.66
CA VAL A 76 -6.01 -7.49 9.88
C VAL A 76 -7.04 -7.97 8.86
N TYR A 77 -6.80 -9.09 8.17
CA TYR A 77 -7.80 -9.65 7.26
C TYR A 77 -9.11 -10.05 7.94
N ARG A 78 -9.05 -10.63 9.15
CA ARG A 78 -10.26 -11.01 9.90
C ARG A 78 -10.98 -9.83 10.51
N GLU A 79 -10.23 -8.80 10.91
CA GLU A 79 -10.79 -7.56 11.46
C GLU A 79 -11.49 -6.73 10.39
N VAL A 80 -10.83 -6.52 9.24
CA VAL A 80 -11.31 -5.63 8.16
C VAL A 80 -12.32 -6.34 7.25
N HIS A 81 -12.19 -7.67 7.10
CA HIS A 81 -12.96 -8.48 6.15
C HIS A 81 -13.01 -7.84 4.74
N PRO A 82 -11.85 -7.56 4.11
CA PRO A 82 -11.82 -6.72 2.93
C PRO A 82 -12.55 -7.37 1.75
N ALA A 83 -13.30 -6.57 0.99
CA ALA A 83 -13.92 -7.00 -0.25
C ALA A 83 -12.90 -7.19 -1.40
N VAL A 84 -11.79 -6.44 -1.38
CA VAL A 84 -10.71 -6.47 -2.36
C VAL A 84 -9.38 -6.23 -1.64
N VAL A 85 -8.31 -6.86 -2.11
CA VAL A 85 -6.94 -6.61 -1.64
C VAL A 85 -6.11 -6.03 -2.78
N LEU A 86 -5.41 -4.91 -2.51
CA LEU A 86 -4.43 -4.33 -3.43
C LEU A 86 -3.03 -4.49 -2.83
N THR A 87 -2.06 -4.93 -3.63
CA THR A 87 -0.65 -5.05 -3.19
C THR A 87 0.33 -4.84 -4.36
N HIS A 88 1.62 -5.01 -4.12
CA HIS A 88 2.68 -4.88 -5.12
C HIS A 88 2.77 -6.10 -6.05
N THR A 89 3.58 -6.00 -7.10
CA THR A 89 3.90 -7.12 -7.98
C THR A 89 4.83 -8.14 -7.29
N LEU A 90 4.73 -9.41 -7.70
CA LEU A 90 5.60 -10.49 -7.21
C LEU A 90 7.01 -10.48 -7.81
N ALA A 91 7.21 -9.73 -8.89
CA ALA A 91 8.51 -9.44 -9.48
C ALA A 91 8.72 -7.93 -9.47
N ASP A 92 9.87 -7.50 -8.95
CA ASP A 92 10.36 -6.13 -9.04
C ASP A 92 11.89 -6.20 -8.89
N PRO A 93 12.67 -6.00 -9.97
CA PRO A 93 14.12 -6.08 -9.90
C PRO A 93 14.76 -4.84 -9.24
N TYR A 94 13.98 -3.81 -8.92
CA TYR A 94 14.48 -2.55 -8.37
C TYR A 94 14.26 -2.44 -6.86
N ASN A 95 13.20 -3.06 -6.33
CA ASN A 95 12.92 -3.06 -4.90
C ASN A 95 12.43 -4.43 -4.42
N GLY A 96 13.28 -5.15 -3.69
CA GLY A 96 12.96 -6.48 -3.14
C GLY A 96 11.82 -6.48 -2.11
N ASP A 97 11.54 -5.34 -1.49
CA ASP A 97 10.51 -5.20 -0.47
C ASP A 97 9.09 -5.26 -1.07
N HIS A 98 8.94 -4.84 -2.34
CA HIS A 98 7.67 -4.92 -3.06
C HIS A 98 7.18 -6.38 -3.20
N PRO A 99 7.97 -7.32 -3.78
CA PRO A 99 7.63 -8.73 -3.77
C PRO A 99 7.43 -9.33 -2.38
N ALA A 100 8.19 -8.89 -1.37
CA ALA A 100 8.03 -9.39 0.00
C ALA A 100 6.67 -9.02 0.58
N ALA A 101 6.24 -7.76 0.44
CA ALA A 101 4.90 -7.31 0.86
C ALA A 101 3.78 -8.07 0.13
N ALA A 102 3.93 -8.28 -1.18
CA ALA A 102 2.97 -9.02 -1.99
C ALA A 102 2.85 -10.49 -1.56
N ARG A 103 3.98 -11.17 -1.30
CA ARG A 103 4.00 -12.54 -0.79
C ARG A 103 3.33 -12.66 0.57
N MET A 104 3.64 -11.79 1.53
CA MET A 104 3.02 -11.82 2.85
C MET A 104 1.49 -11.61 2.76
N ALA A 105 1.03 -10.67 1.94
CA ALA A 105 -0.40 -10.45 1.73
C ALA A 105 -1.10 -11.72 1.18
N LEU A 106 -0.52 -12.36 0.17
CA LEU A 106 -1.07 -13.61 -0.39
C LEU A 106 -1.01 -14.78 0.59
N GLN A 107 0.12 -14.94 1.29
CA GLN A 107 0.33 -15.99 2.28
C GLN A 107 -0.67 -15.85 3.44
N ALA A 108 -0.91 -14.64 3.93
CA ALA A 108 -1.84 -14.38 5.03
C ALA A 108 -3.32 -14.64 4.67
N ARG A 109 -3.71 -14.55 3.39
CA ARG A 109 -5.11 -14.86 3.00
C ARG A 109 -5.50 -16.30 3.30
N VAL A 110 -4.59 -17.25 3.12
CA VAL A 110 -4.85 -18.69 3.31
C VAL A 110 -5.21 -19.02 4.77
N PRO A 111 -4.39 -18.70 5.79
CA PRO A 111 -4.76 -18.88 7.19
C PRO A 111 -5.93 -17.97 7.63
N ALA A 112 -6.08 -16.77 7.06
CA ALA A 112 -7.24 -15.93 7.37
C ALA A 112 -8.58 -16.61 7.03
N GLN A 113 -8.62 -17.42 5.96
CA GLN A 113 -9.78 -18.23 5.55
C GLN A 113 -9.98 -19.51 6.38
N ALA A 114 -8.94 -19.97 7.10
CA ALA A 114 -8.97 -21.25 7.78
C ALA A 114 -9.72 -21.14 9.13
N VAL A 115 -10.86 -21.82 9.26
CA VAL A 115 -11.67 -21.84 10.50
C VAL A 115 -10.83 -22.23 11.73
N GLY A 116 -9.86 -23.12 11.56
CA GLY A 116 -8.99 -23.59 12.66
C GLY A 116 -7.79 -22.70 12.99
N TYR A 117 -7.56 -21.61 12.28
CA TYR A 117 -6.46 -20.69 12.59
C TYR A 117 -6.84 -19.80 13.79
N ASP A 118 -5.93 -19.67 14.75
CA ASP A 118 -6.13 -18.92 15.99
C ASP A 118 -5.99 -17.40 15.76
N ALA A 119 -7.08 -16.78 15.33
CA ALA A 119 -7.22 -15.34 15.21
C ALA A 119 -8.67 -14.92 15.50
N PRO A 120 -8.90 -13.75 16.12
CA PRO A 120 -10.25 -13.25 16.37
C PRO A 120 -10.98 -12.92 15.07
N GLY A 121 -12.31 -12.86 15.12
CA GLY A 121 -13.16 -12.54 13.97
C GLY A 121 -13.52 -13.75 13.11
N GLU A 122 -14.45 -13.53 12.17
CA GLU A 122 -14.91 -14.57 11.26
C GLU A 122 -13.84 -14.92 10.21
N PRO A 123 -13.78 -16.18 9.74
CA PRO A 123 -12.91 -16.55 8.63
C PRO A 123 -13.13 -15.65 7.41
N LEU A 124 -12.03 -15.27 6.77
CA LEU A 124 -12.09 -14.46 5.55
C LEU A 124 -12.81 -15.24 4.44
N GLY A 125 -13.58 -14.53 3.60
CA GLY A 125 -14.06 -15.06 2.34
C GLY A 125 -12.93 -15.20 1.30
N ALA A 126 -13.25 -15.04 0.02
CA ALA A 126 -12.25 -15.09 -1.06
C ALA A 126 -12.14 -13.75 -1.81
N PRO A 127 -11.76 -12.63 -1.17
CA PRO A 127 -11.68 -11.34 -1.85
C PRO A 127 -10.63 -11.32 -2.96
N PRO A 128 -10.95 -10.85 -4.19
CA PRO A 128 -9.96 -10.78 -5.25
C PRO A 128 -8.75 -9.94 -4.83
N VAL A 129 -7.58 -10.34 -5.34
CA VAL A 129 -6.31 -9.63 -5.14
C VAL A 129 -5.89 -9.02 -6.47
N PHE A 130 -5.55 -7.74 -6.47
CA PHE A 130 -4.97 -7.06 -7.62
C PHE A 130 -3.60 -6.49 -7.27
N PHE A 131 -2.73 -6.43 -8.27
CA PHE A 131 -1.43 -5.78 -8.16
C PHE A 131 -1.52 -4.35 -8.70
N CYS A 132 -1.01 -3.39 -7.95
CA CYS A 132 -0.84 -2.03 -8.41
C CYS A 132 0.27 -1.97 -9.47
N GLU A 133 0.14 -1.04 -10.43
CA GLU A 133 1.17 -0.79 -11.44
C GLU A 133 2.49 -0.38 -10.75
N PRO A 134 3.59 -1.12 -10.97
CA PRO A 134 4.89 -0.80 -10.36
C PRO A 134 5.58 0.34 -11.12
N HIS A 135 6.70 0.83 -10.61
CA HIS A 135 7.42 1.97 -11.22
C HIS A 135 7.90 1.66 -12.65
N GLN A 136 8.34 0.43 -12.92
CA GLN A 136 8.72 -0.05 -14.25
C GLN A 136 7.94 -1.33 -14.61
N PRO A 137 6.71 -1.20 -15.13
CA PRO A 137 5.80 -2.32 -15.39
C PRO A 137 6.39 -3.46 -16.20
N GLU A 138 7.05 -3.15 -17.31
CA GLU A 138 7.60 -4.13 -18.24
C GLU A 138 8.73 -4.95 -17.60
N GLN A 139 9.50 -4.34 -16.69
CA GLN A 139 10.59 -5.00 -15.97
C GLN A 139 10.09 -5.88 -14.82
N CYS A 140 8.85 -5.63 -14.37
CA CYS A 140 8.16 -6.38 -13.33
C CYS A 140 7.24 -7.48 -13.89
N ASP A 141 7.28 -7.72 -15.22
CA ASP A 141 6.31 -8.55 -15.96
C ASP A 141 4.84 -8.19 -15.67
N PHE A 142 4.57 -6.92 -15.36
CA PHE A 142 3.23 -6.45 -15.07
C PHE A 142 2.44 -6.25 -16.36
N LYS A 143 1.27 -6.88 -16.44
CA LYS A 143 0.32 -6.74 -17.55
C LYS A 143 -1.03 -6.32 -16.97
N PRO A 144 -1.48 -5.07 -17.19
CA PRO A 144 -2.76 -4.63 -16.68
C PRO A 144 -3.89 -5.44 -17.31
N ASN A 145 -4.72 -6.06 -16.47
CA ASN A 145 -5.89 -6.83 -16.90
C ASN A 145 -7.21 -6.21 -16.42
N VAL A 146 -7.14 -5.24 -15.49
CA VAL A 146 -8.25 -4.43 -15.01
C VAL A 146 -7.82 -2.97 -15.00
N LEU A 147 -8.61 -2.11 -15.64
CA LEU A 147 -8.44 -0.67 -15.61
C LEU A 147 -9.59 -0.06 -14.82
N LEU A 148 -9.26 0.64 -13.73
CA LEU A 148 -10.23 1.32 -12.89
C LEU A 148 -10.28 2.80 -13.28
N ASP A 149 -11.46 3.28 -13.71
CA ASP A 149 -11.64 4.70 -14.02
C ASP A 149 -11.64 5.52 -12.73
N ILE A 150 -10.55 6.26 -12.52
CA ILE A 150 -10.38 7.18 -11.40
C ILE A 150 -10.65 8.64 -11.77
N THR A 151 -11.12 8.92 -13.00
CA THR A 151 -11.37 10.29 -13.49
C THR A 151 -12.22 11.12 -12.52
N PRO A 152 -13.35 10.60 -11.97
CA PRO A 152 -14.21 11.37 -11.06
C PRO A 152 -13.53 11.71 -9.72
N VAL A 153 -12.48 10.99 -9.33
CA VAL A 153 -11.78 11.13 -8.04
C VAL A 153 -10.32 11.49 -8.20
N PHE A 154 -9.89 11.87 -9.41
CA PHE A 154 -8.49 12.09 -9.73
C PHE A 154 -7.86 13.21 -8.88
N ASP A 155 -8.65 14.23 -8.54
CA ASP A 155 -8.20 15.31 -7.65
C ASP A 155 -7.87 14.83 -6.22
N LYS A 156 -8.57 13.81 -5.71
CA LYS A 156 -8.25 13.19 -4.41
C LYS A 156 -6.89 12.48 -4.48
N LYS A 157 -6.65 11.69 -5.54
CA LYS A 157 -5.34 11.06 -5.80
C LYS A 157 -4.23 12.11 -5.85
N ARG A 158 -4.44 13.19 -6.62
CA ARG A 158 -3.46 14.28 -6.75
C ARG A 158 -3.17 14.97 -5.41
N LYS A 159 -4.19 15.19 -4.57
CA LYS A 159 -4.02 15.76 -3.22
C LYS A 159 -3.24 14.81 -2.31
N ALA A 160 -3.56 13.51 -2.32
CA ALA A 160 -2.82 12.50 -1.56
C ALA A 160 -1.33 12.44 -1.97
N MET A 161 -1.03 12.45 -3.26
CA MET A 161 0.35 12.41 -3.77
C MET A 161 1.18 13.62 -3.34
N ARG A 162 0.58 14.82 -3.24
CA ARG A 162 1.28 16.01 -2.71
C ARG A 162 1.63 15.86 -1.23
N ASN A 163 0.81 15.17 -0.46
CA ASN A 163 1.03 14.96 0.98
C ASN A 163 2.05 13.84 1.25
N ALA A 164 2.18 12.87 0.34
CA ALA A 164 3.13 11.77 0.47
C ALA A 164 4.59 12.17 0.19
N GLY A 165 4.82 13.30 -0.50
CA GLY A 165 6.07 13.63 -1.18
C GLY A 165 7.00 14.76 -0.70
N PRO A 166 6.73 15.59 0.34
CA PRO A 166 7.65 16.67 0.67
C PRO A 166 9.07 16.20 1.06
N HIS A 167 9.21 14.94 1.48
CA HIS A 167 10.50 14.33 1.81
C HIS A 167 10.88 13.10 0.98
N LEU A 168 10.24 12.83 -0.16
CA LEU A 168 10.64 11.71 -1.05
C LEU A 168 11.90 11.97 -1.90
N GLY A 169 12.65 13.06 -1.63
CA GLY A 169 13.82 13.45 -2.44
C GLY A 169 13.47 13.97 -3.84
N LEU A 170 12.18 14.10 -4.14
CA LEU A 170 11.66 14.67 -5.38
C LEU A 170 11.79 16.19 -5.32
N SER A 171 12.42 16.80 -6.33
CA SER A 171 12.50 18.26 -6.43
C SER A 171 11.08 18.85 -6.35
N HIS A 172 10.92 19.99 -5.65
CA HIS A 172 9.63 20.55 -5.21
C HIS A 172 8.61 20.94 -6.32
N GLY A 173 8.75 20.45 -7.55
CA GLY A 173 7.74 20.48 -8.62
C GLY A 173 7.39 19.08 -9.17
N THR A 174 8.01 18.02 -8.69
CA THR A 174 7.82 16.66 -9.19
C THR A 174 6.69 16.00 -8.39
N MET A 175 5.50 15.87 -8.99
CA MET A 175 4.51 14.94 -8.44
C MET A 175 5.12 13.55 -8.58
N GLY A 176 5.29 12.81 -7.48
CA GLY A 176 5.84 11.45 -7.52
C GLY A 176 5.21 10.66 -8.67
N GLU A 177 6.06 10.16 -9.56
CA GLU A 177 5.67 9.43 -10.77
C GLU A 177 5.04 8.08 -10.39
N ALA A 178 3.83 8.13 -9.86
CA ALA A 178 2.86 7.05 -10.02
C ALA A 178 2.17 7.35 -11.35
N TYR A 179 2.75 6.85 -12.46
CA TYR A 179 2.29 7.04 -13.84
C TYR A 179 0.78 7.29 -13.90
N VAL A 180 0.41 8.58 -14.03
CA VAL A 180 -0.96 8.97 -14.34
C VAL A 180 -1.09 8.84 -15.84
N ARG A 181 -1.49 7.66 -16.32
CA ARG A 181 -2.01 7.54 -17.68
C ARG A 181 -3.50 7.89 -17.63
N LEU A 182 -3.85 9.13 -17.94
CA LEU A 182 -5.22 9.46 -18.32
C LEU A 182 -5.50 8.74 -19.65
N TYR A 183 -6.33 7.71 -19.63
CA TYR A 183 -6.88 7.12 -20.85
C TYR A 183 -8.05 8.00 -21.33
N PRO A 184 -8.27 8.17 -22.65
CA PRO A 184 -7.49 7.64 -23.75
C PRO A 184 -6.42 8.66 -24.19
N GLN A 185 -5.18 8.21 -24.31
CA GLN A 185 -4.18 8.93 -25.13
C GLN A 185 -4.46 8.79 -26.64
N THR A 186 -5.70 8.43 -27.00
CA THR A 186 -6.25 8.44 -28.37
C THR A 186 -7.51 9.32 -28.42
N THR A 187 -7.36 10.64 -28.22
CA THR A 187 -8.37 11.61 -28.70
C THR A 187 -8.08 12.08 -30.13
N GLY A 188 -7.41 11.26 -30.93
CA GLY A 188 -7.36 11.42 -32.38
C GLY A 188 -8.42 10.53 -33.01
N VAL A 189 -9.49 11.12 -33.53
CA VAL A 189 -10.29 10.47 -34.58
C VAL A 189 -9.33 10.23 -35.75
N PRO A 190 -9.15 8.99 -36.25
CA PRO A 190 -8.44 8.78 -37.49
C PRO A 190 -9.22 9.45 -38.63
N ALA A 191 -8.53 10.29 -39.40
CA ALA A 191 -9.04 10.84 -40.66
C ALA A 191 -9.23 9.75 -41.71
#